data_AF-A0A0W0FPZ4-F1
#
_entry.id   AF-A0A0W0FPZ4-F1
#
_cell.length_a   1.000
_cell.length_b   1.000
_cell.length_c   1.000
_cell.angle_alpha   90.00
_cell.angle_beta   90.00
_cell.angle_gamma   90.00
#
_symmetry.space_group_name_H-M   'P 1'
#
loop_
_entity.id
_entity.type
_entity.pdbx_description
1 polymer ?
#
loop_
_entity_poly.entity_id
_entity_poly.type
_entity_poly.pdbx_seq_one_letter_code
_entity_poly.pdbx_strand_id
1 'polypeptide(L)'
;MQKLNRRQARLSLYLTQFDLRLVHVPGTKMVQSDALSRRPDLVDEEENDNEDIIMLPDKLFINVINTELKTMLEESLQSDKFLQMTIESLIKKGMPPIKSSLQDWRTEGNLLFYKDRVYVLNDPTLRRLIVKTIHEALPHSHPGQWNMIDQVQRNYWWPGMTKFIKSFVDGCMACQQMKVNTHPTRTPIQPIGGHKDVLPFQIILMDLITDLPKIADCNSILVVVNHAATKRVIFIPCNKKIDATETAELLFQHVYKCFGLPDKIISDRDPQFAAKVFKEMGKLLGIKQMLSTTYHSQTDGETERVNQEVEIFLRFFCAKEQTKWKDLLHFAEFAHNTQTHSVTKNSPFYLMMGYHPRPLPTVFKKTMVPSVEKRVAELKKLREETSALLDIAARRVKERSGRNLDTFKKGQKVWLEGKNLSLGYPSPKLSLKREGPFEITEVLGPVTYKLKLLFQWRIHPVFHAGLLSPYKETNVHGPNFLEPPLDIVKGQKEYEVEAIIGHRPKRKNQLPKEYLISWKGYNSSHNQWLKPAGLKHSMELYLEYKIAHNLH
;
A
#
# COMPACT_ATOMS: atom_id res chain seq x y z
N MET A 1 25.35 7.95 -31.65
CA MET A 1 25.17 9.42 -31.75
C MET A 1 24.75 9.78 -33.17
N GLN A 2 23.86 10.75 -33.35
CA GLN A 2 23.47 11.23 -34.70
C GLN A 2 24.57 12.16 -35.24
N LYS A 3 25.10 11.86 -36.43
CA LYS A 3 26.00 12.74 -37.18
C LYS A 3 25.27 14.04 -37.51
N LEU A 4 25.95 15.19 -37.36
CA LEU A 4 25.38 16.49 -37.73
C LEU A 4 25.40 16.67 -39.25
N ASN A 5 24.33 17.22 -39.82
CA ASN A 5 24.38 17.72 -41.20
C ASN A 5 25.20 19.04 -41.23
N ARG A 6 25.88 19.36 -42.34
CA ARG A 6 26.62 20.62 -42.60
C ARG A 6 25.95 21.86 -42.00
N ARG A 7 24.65 22.01 -42.20
CA ARG A 7 23.90 23.18 -41.70
C ARG A 7 23.92 23.28 -40.16
N GLN A 8 23.87 22.14 -39.47
CA GLN A 8 23.97 22.05 -38.02
C GLN A 8 25.41 22.22 -37.53
N ALA A 9 26.40 21.72 -38.26
CA ALA A 9 27.83 21.91 -37.96
C ALA A 9 28.26 23.39 -38.08
N ARG A 10 27.78 24.10 -39.11
CA ARG A 10 28.02 25.55 -39.27
C ARG A 10 27.43 26.37 -38.13
N LEU A 11 26.24 25.97 -37.66
CA LEU A 11 25.57 26.63 -36.54
C LEU A 11 26.21 26.28 -35.19
N SER A 12 26.89 25.14 -35.03
CA SER A 12 27.45 24.74 -33.73
C SER A 12 28.52 25.72 -33.23
N LEU A 13 29.41 26.18 -34.12
CA LEU A 13 30.43 27.21 -33.83
C LEU A 13 29.86 28.60 -33.55
N TYR A 14 28.68 28.91 -34.08
CA TYR A 14 27.98 30.16 -33.81
C TYR A 14 27.23 30.08 -32.47
N LEU A 15 26.57 28.95 -32.21
CA LEU A 15 25.79 28.72 -31.00
C LEU A 15 26.66 28.61 -29.74
N THR A 16 27.94 28.24 -29.86
CA THR A 16 28.90 28.24 -28.74
C THR A 16 29.19 29.63 -28.18
N GLN A 17 28.82 30.70 -28.89
CA GLN A 17 29.01 32.09 -28.44
C GLN A 17 27.88 32.59 -27.52
N PHE A 18 26.85 31.78 -27.27
CA PHE A 18 25.67 32.16 -26.49
C PHE A 18 25.45 31.20 -25.31
N ASP A 19 24.87 31.71 -24.21
CA ASP A 19 24.35 30.89 -23.12
C ASP A 19 23.03 30.23 -23.55
N LEU A 20 23.09 28.95 -23.90
CA LEU A 20 21.95 28.22 -24.48
C LEU A 20 21.02 27.67 -23.39
N ARG A 21 19.72 28.02 -23.50
CA ARG A 21 18.63 27.39 -22.73
C ARG A 21 17.71 26.62 -23.66
N LEU A 22 17.72 25.29 -23.56
CA LEU A 22 16.85 24.42 -24.36
C LEU A 22 15.43 24.42 -23.77
N VAL A 23 14.46 24.94 -24.54
CA VAL A 23 13.05 24.94 -24.19
C VAL A 23 12.28 24.14 -25.24
N HIS A 24 11.54 23.13 -24.81
CA HIS A 24 10.73 22.31 -25.70
C HIS A 24 9.53 23.10 -26.24
N VAL A 25 9.43 23.22 -27.57
CA VAL A 25 8.29 23.83 -28.26
C VAL A 25 7.51 22.73 -29.02
N PRO A 26 6.19 22.62 -28.83
CA PRO A 26 5.37 21.66 -29.57
C PRO A 26 5.46 21.87 -31.09
N GLY A 27 5.60 20.79 -31.86
CA GLY A 27 5.83 20.83 -33.31
C GLY A 27 4.75 21.56 -34.12
N THR A 28 3.52 21.63 -33.60
CA THR A 28 2.41 22.42 -34.21
C THR A 28 2.69 23.92 -34.25
N LYS A 29 3.65 24.42 -33.48
CA LYS A 29 4.08 25.83 -33.46
C LYS A 29 5.34 26.10 -34.29
N MET A 30 5.94 25.09 -34.91
CA MET A 30 7.21 25.19 -35.67
C MET A 30 7.03 25.22 -37.21
N VAL A 31 5.90 25.73 -37.69
CA VAL A 31 5.54 25.68 -39.14
C VAL A 31 6.52 26.48 -40.02
N GLN A 32 7.02 27.63 -39.55
CA GLN A 32 7.91 28.50 -40.33
C GLN A 32 9.32 27.93 -40.50
N SER A 33 9.84 27.24 -39.48
CA SER A 33 11.17 26.64 -39.50
C SER A 33 11.24 25.43 -40.44
N ASP A 34 10.15 24.65 -40.52
CA ASP A 34 10.04 23.49 -41.41
C ASP A 34 9.90 23.89 -42.89
N ALA A 35 9.30 25.06 -43.19
CA ALA A 35 9.23 25.58 -44.56
C ALA A 35 10.61 26.03 -45.10
N LEU A 36 11.48 26.55 -44.24
CA LEU A 36 12.83 27.01 -44.60
C LEU A 36 13.87 25.88 -44.65
N SER A 37 13.57 24.71 -44.08
CA SER A 37 14.46 23.54 -44.13
C SER A 37 14.34 22.76 -45.44
N ARG A 38 13.26 22.95 -46.21
CA ARG A 38 12.93 22.21 -47.45
C ARG A 38 13.18 22.99 -48.73
N ARG A 39 13.92 24.10 -48.64
CA ARG A 39 14.23 24.95 -49.80
C ARG A 39 15.36 24.30 -50.63
N PRO A 40 15.13 23.94 -51.90
CA PRO A 40 16.08 23.19 -52.72
C PRO A 40 17.36 23.99 -53.07
N ASP A 41 17.30 25.31 -52.94
CA ASP A 41 18.37 26.29 -53.11
C ASP A 41 19.45 26.27 -52.00
N LEU A 42 19.29 25.44 -50.95
CA LEU A 42 20.21 25.34 -49.81
C LEU A 42 20.87 23.95 -49.67
N VAL A 43 20.80 23.12 -50.72
CA VAL A 43 21.38 21.76 -50.74
C VAL A 43 22.71 21.80 -51.50
N ASP A 44 23.83 21.87 -50.78
CA ASP A 44 25.19 21.78 -51.37
C ASP A 44 25.62 20.31 -51.55
N GLU A 45 26.22 19.97 -52.70
CA GLU A 45 26.46 18.60 -53.21
C GLU A 45 27.66 17.82 -52.61
N GLU A 46 28.39 18.36 -51.63
CA GLU A 46 29.54 17.65 -51.02
C GLU A 46 29.20 17.15 -49.60
N GLU A 47 29.17 15.83 -49.39
CA GLU A 47 28.59 15.21 -48.18
C GLU A 47 29.57 14.87 -47.03
N ASN A 48 30.89 15.01 -47.18
CA ASN A 48 31.86 14.27 -46.34
C ASN A 48 32.82 15.07 -45.43
N ASP A 49 32.61 16.36 -45.15
CA ASP A 49 33.51 17.15 -44.29
C ASP A 49 33.09 17.28 -42.81
N ASN A 50 31.98 16.67 -42.41
CA ASN A 50 31.41 16.77 -41.03
C ASN A 50 31.49 15.47 -40.24
N GLU A 51 32.23 14.48 -40.74
CA GLU A 51 32.26 13.13 -40.17
C GLU A 51 32.70 13.11 -38.70
N ASP A 52 33.50 14.11 -38.28
CA ASP A 52 34.07 14.21 -36.93
C ASP A 52 33.39 15.25 -36.01
N ILE A 53 32.29 15.88 -36.45
CA ILE A 53 31.65 16.97 -35.68
C ILE A 53 30.46 16.44 -34.87
N ILE A 54 30.65 16.31 -33.55
CA ILE A 54 29.63 15.86 -32.59
C ILE A 54 29.11 17.07 -31.79
N MET A 55 27.79 17.30 -31.78
CA MET A 55 27.19 18.52 -31.18
C MET A 55 27.34 18.60 -29.66
N LEU A 56 27.25 17.45 -28.99
CA LEU A 56 27.41 17.31 -27.55
C LEU A 56 28.46 16.21 -27.30
N PRO A 57 29.70 16.54 -26.94
CA PRO A 57 30.70 15.53 -26.64
C PRO A 57 30.26 14.65 -25.46
N ASP A 58 30.61 13.37 -25.48
CA ASP A 58 30.19 12.38 -24.46
C ASP A 58 30.44 12.82 -23.02
N LYS A 59 31.48 13.64 -22.80
CA LYS A 59 31.81 14.25 -21.50
C LYS A 59 30.73 15.18 -20.92
N LEU A 60 29.79 15.67 -21.73
CA LEU A 60 28.66 16.49 -21.28
C LEU A 60 27.51 15.65 -20.72
N PHE A 61 27.50 14.35 -21.01
CA PHE A 61 26.63 13.40 -20.33
C PHE A 61 27.39 12.89 -19.11
N ILE A 62 26.98 13.36 -17.92
CA ILE A 62 27.53 12.87 -16.65
C ILE A 62 27.12 11.40 -16.49
N ASN A 63 27.90 10.51 -17.10
CA ASN A 63 27.97 9.13 -16.66
C ASN A 63 28.78 9.19 -15.36
N VAL A 64 28.16 8.77 -14.26
CA VAL A 64 28.86 8.53 -13.00
C VAL A 64 29.85 7.39 -13.25
N ILE A 65 31.01 7.71 -13.81
CA ILE A 65 32.11 6.77 -13.97
C ILE A 65 32.75 6.68 -12.60
N ASN A 66 32.32 5.69 -11.81
CA ASN A 66 33.10 5.27 -10.67
C ASN A 66 34.38 4.62 -11.23
N THR A 67 35.52 5.29 -11.07
CA THR A 67 36.85 4.80 -11.49
C THR A 67 37.18 3.43 -10.92
N GLU A 68 36.69 3.11 -9.72
CA GLU A 68 36.86 1.80 -9.08
C GLU A 68 36.08 0.69 -9.81
N LEU A 69 34.87 0.99 -10.32
CA LEU A 69 34.10 0.03 -11.12
C LEU A 69 34.82 -0.29 -12.44
N LYS A 70 35.46 0.71 -13.04
CA LYS A 70 36.23 0.54 -14.26
C LYS A 70 37.43 -0.38 -14.03
N THR A 71 38.21 -0.15 -12.96
CA THR A 71 39.36 -1.01 -12.63
C THR A 71 38.92 -2.43 -12.28
N MET A 72 37.82 -2.63 -11.53
CA MET A 72 37.30 -3.97 -11.24
C MET A 72 36.82 -4.72 -12.49
N LEU A 73 36.21 -4.02 -13.44
CA LEU A 73 35.83 -4.60 -14.75
C LEU A 73 37.09 -5.08 -15.48
N GLU A 74 38.11 -4.23 -15.58
CA GLU A 74 39.38 -4.55 -16.25
C GLU A 74 40.11 -5.74 -15.59
N GLU A 75 40.15 -5.80 -14.25
CA GLU A 75 40.73 -6.91 -13.49
C GLU A 75 39.96 -8.23 -13.69
N SER A 76 38.61 -8.18 -13.67
CA SER A 76 37.77 -9.36 -13.91
C SER A 76 37.98 -9.94 -15.30
N LEU A 77 38.20 -9.08 -16.30
CA LEU A 77 38.49 -9.48 -17.68
C LEU A 77 39.88 -10.12 -17.82
N GLN A 78 40.89 -9.64 -17.07
CA GLN A 78 42.22 -10.28 -17.05
C GLN A 78 42.20 -11.69 -16.44
N SER A 79 41.28 -11.96 -15.51
CA SER A 79 41.14 -13.27 -14.87
C SER A 79 40.58 -14.35 -15.81
N ASP A 80 39.79 -13.95 -16.82
CA ASP A 80 39.14 -14.86 -17.77
C ASP A 80 39.81 -14.83 -19.15
N LYS A 81 41.12 -15.10 -19.17
CA LYS A 81 41.95 -15.21 -20.39
C LYS A 81 41.33 -16.14 -21.44
N PHE A 82 40.60 -17.16 -21.00
CA PHE A 82 39.97 -18.12 -21.90
C PHE A 82 38.87 -17.46 -22.75
N LEU A 83 37.93 -16.72 -22.14
CA LEU A 83 36.87 -16.03 -22.90
C LEU A 83 37.42 -14.97 -23.86
N GLN A 84 38.43 -14.22 -23.44
CA GLN A 84 39.11 -13.21 -24.27
C GLN A 84 39.77 -13.85 -25.50
N MET A 85 40.57 -14.91 -25.29
CA MET A 85 41.22 -15.65 -26.39
C MET A 85 40.21 -16.35 -27.30
N THR A 86 39.10 -16.85 -26.75
CA THR A 86 38.06 -17.53 -27.52
C THR A 86 37.34 -16.53 -28.44
N ILE A 87 36.95 -15.36 -27.91
CA ILE A 87 36.27 -14.31 -28.67
C ILE A 87 37.22 -13.69 -29.71
N GLU A 88 38.47 -13.39 -29.35
CA GLU A 88 39.46 -12.89 -30.33
C GLU A 88 39.72 -13.90 -31.45
N SER A 89 39.80 -15.20 -31.13
CA SER A 89 39.99 -16.24 -32.14
C SER A 89 38.77 -16.40 -33.05
N LEU A 90 37.56 -16.25 -32.52
CA LEU A 90 36.30 -16.34 -33.27
C LEU A 90 36.09 -15.12 -34.18
N ILE A 91 36.44 -13.91 -33.70
CA ILE A 91 36.41 -12.68 -34.49
C ILE A 91 37.45 -12.71 -35.62
N LYS A 92 38.68 -13.21 -35.37
CA LYS A 92 39.75 -13.25 -36.38
C LYS A 92 39.68 -14.46 -37.34
N LYS A 93 39.23 -15.65 -36.90
CA LYS A 93 39.32 -16.91 -37.68
C LYS A 93 37.98 -17.57 -38.04
N GLY A 94 36.82 -17.00 -37.65
CA GLY A 94 35.52 -17.63 -37.90
C GLY A 94 35.06 -17.65 -39.38
N MET A 95 34.58 -18.80 -39.86
CA MET A 95 33.92 -18.95 -41.17
C MET A 95 32.54 -18.27 -41.22
N PRO A 96 32.06 -17.84 -42.40
CA PRO A 96 30.82 -17.08 -42.58
C PRO A 96 29.59 -18.01 -42.55
N PRO A 97 29.16 -18.41 -41.34
CA PRO A 97 27.88 -17.91 -40.80
C PRO A 97 28.06 -17.23 -39.43
N ILE A 98 29.19 -17.48 -38.75
CA ILE A 98 29.51 -17.02 -37.39
C ILE A 98 29.89 -15.53 -37.37
N LYS A 99 30.43 -15.00 -38.48
CA LYS A 99 30.76 -13.56 -38.62
C LYS A 99 29.54 -12.65 -38.46
N SER A 100 28.34 -13.08 -38.88
CA SER A 100 27.12 -12.26 -38.79
C SER A 100 26.62 -12.08 -37.35
N SER A 101 26.70 -13.13 -36.50
CA SER A 101 26.40 -13.04 -35.06
C SER A 101 27.48 -12.34 -34.23
N LEU A 102 28.70 -12.18 -34.77
CA LEU A 102 29.82 -11.53 -34.09
C LEU A 102 29.94 -10.02 -34.40
N GLN A 103 29.19 -9.48 -35.37
CA GLN A 103 29.17 -8.04 -35.65
C GLN A 103 28.72 -7.18 -34.46
N ASP A 104 27.91 -7.77 -33.58
CA ASP A 104 27.43 -7.10 -32.37
C ASP A 104 28.52 -6.98 -31.28
N TRP A 105 29.68 -7.63 -31.42
CA TRP A 105 30.73 -7.66 -30.40
C TRP A 105 31.93 -6.80 -30.81
N ARG A 106 32.40 -5.94 -29.90
CA ARG A 106 33.59 -5.11 -30.09
C ARG A 106 34.44 -5.06 -28.83
N THR A 107 35.74 -4.86 -28.98
CA THR A 107 36.69 -4.68 -27.88
C THR A 107 37.30 -3.29 -27.95
N GLU A 108 37.21 -2.52 -26.88
CA GLU A 108 37.87 -1.21 -26.75
C GLU A 108 38.71 -1.22 -25.47
N GLY A 109 40.05 -1.13 -25.63
CA GLY A 109 40.98 -1.33 -24.51
C GLY A 109 40.85 -2.73 -23.90
N ASN A 110 40.72 -2.79 -22.57
CA ASN A 110 40.53 -4.04 -21.82
C ASN A 110 39.06 -4.45 -21.65
N LEU A 111 38.10 -3.71 -22.23
CA LEU A 111 36.66 -3.95 -22.05
C LEU A 111 36.03 -4.59 -23.30
N LEU A 112 35.12 -5.52 -23.06
CA LEU A 112 34.31 -6.16 -24.09
C LEU A 112 32.93 -5.49 -24.16
N PHE A 113 32.43 -5.26 -25.37
CA PHE A 113 31.13 -4.66 -25.62
C PHE A 113 30.25 -5.56 -26.49
N TYR A 114 28.95 -5.54 -26.23
CA TYR A 114 27.89 -6.14 -27.04
C TYR A 114 26.83 -5.07 -27.37
N LYS A 115 26.61 -4.78 -28.66
CA LYS A 115 25.70 -3.72 -29.15
C LYS A 115 25.93 -2.38 -28.45
N ASP A 116 27.18 -1.93 -28.44
CA ASP A 116 27.68 -0.70 -27.80
C ASP A 116 27.52 -0.64 -26.27
N ARG A 117 27.25 -1.76 -25.60
CA ARG A 117 27.14 -1.85 -24.13
C ARG A 117 28.25 -2.71 -23.56
N VAL A 118 28.77 -2.38 -22.39
CA VAL A 118 29.80 -3.16 -21.71
C VAL A 118 29.24 -4.55 -21.34
N TYR A 119 29.89 -5.60 -21.84
CA TYR A 119 29.59 -6.97 -21.48
C TYR A 119 30.11 -7.26 -20.07
N VAL A 120 29.22 -7.69 -19.18
CA VAL A 120 29.59 -8.05 -17.81
C VAL A 120 29.71 -9.57 -17.69
N LEU A 121 30.90 -10.04 -17.33
CA LEU A 121 31.21 -11.45 -17.09
C LEU A 121 30.28 -12.08 -16.06
N ASN A 122 30.27 -13.41 -15.99
CA ASN A 122 29.42 -14.17 -15.05
C ASN A 122 29.94 -14.14 -13.61
N ASP A 123 30.39 -12.97 -13.16
CA ASP A 123 30.73 -12.71 -11.77
C ASP A 123 29.51 -12.08 -11.05
N PRO A 124 28.88 -12.79 -10.11
CA PRO A 124 27.74 -12.28 -9.36
C PRO A 124 28.10 -11.10 -8.46
N THR A 125 29.35 -10.97 -8.02
CA THR A 125 29.79 -9.87 -7.15
C THR A 125 29.85 -8.56 -7.93
N LEU A 126 30.48 -8.57 -9.10
CA LEU A 126 30.55 -7.44 -10.02
C LEU A 126 29.15 -7.02 -10.52
N ARG A 127 28.33 -7.98 -10.95
CA ARG A 127 26.94 -7.70 -11.36
C ARG A 127 26.12 -7.10 -10.24
N ARG A 128 26.27 -7.59 -9.00
CA ARG A 128 25.60 -7.02 -7.82
C ARG A 128 26.08 -5.59 -7.59
N LEU A 129 27.39 -5.35 -7.66
CA LEU A 129 27.97 -4.03 -7.42
C LEU A 129 27.45 -3.00 -8.43
N ILE A 130 27.45 -3.33 -9.73
CA ILE A 130 26.90 -2.46 -10.79
C ILE A 130 25.44 -2.10 -10.50
N VAL A 131 24.59 -3.10 -10.21
CA VAL A 131 23.17 -2.87 -9.94
C VAL A 131 23.01 -2.06 -8.65
N LYS A 132 23.78 -2.35 -7.60
CA LYS A 132 23.75 -1.64 -6.32
C LYS A 132 24.14 -0.18 -6.48
N THR A 133 25.24 0.13 -7.15
CA THR A 133 25.71 1.50 -7.37
C THR A 133 24.66 2.35 -8.08
N ILE A 134 24.00 1.81 -9.11
CA ILE A 134 22.95 2.56 -9.82
C ILE A 134 21.66 2.63 -8.98
N HIS A 135 21.30 1.56 -8.28
CA HIS A 135 20.06 1.51 -7.48
C HIS A 135 20.08 2.44 -6.26
N GLU A 136 21.22 2.53 -5.57
CA GLU A 136 21.41 3.31 -4.35
C GLU A 136 21.94 4.74 -4.62
N ALA A 137 22.33 5.04 -5.87
CA ALA A 137 22.76 6.38 -6.23
C ALA A 137 21.64 7.40 -5.96
N LEU A 138 21.98 8.47 -5.23
CA LEU A 138 21.09 9.58 -4.89
C LEU A 138 20.26 10.10 -6.09
N PRO A 139 20.83 10.36 -7.29
CA PRO A 139 20.03 10.82 -8.44
C PRO A 139 19.04 9.77 -9.00
N HIS A 140 19.22 8.48 -8.69
CA HIS A 140 18.40 7.39 -9.23
C HIS A 140 17.30 6.93 -8.26
N SER A 141 17.42 7.25 -6.95
CA SER A 141 16.37 7.13 -5.92
C SER A 141 15.63 5.78 -5.92
N HIS A 142 16.37 4.67 -5.76
CA HIS A 142 15.82 3.31 -5.63
C HIS A 142 14.73 3.01 -6.69
N PRO A 143 15.06 2.97 -7.99
CA PRO A 143 14.07 2.82 -9.05
C PRO A 143 13.30 1.50 -8.97
N GLY A 144 12.09 1.47 -9.53
CA GLY A 144 11.33 0.23 -9.71
C GLY A 144 12.00 -0.72 -10.72
N GLN A 145 11.57 -1.99 -10.74
CA GLN A 145 12.20 -3.04 -11.57
C GLN A 145 12.39 -2.63 -13.04
N TRP A 146 11.36 -2.06 -13.67
CA TRP A 146 11.41 -1.66 -15.09
C TRP A 146 12.40 -0.53 -15.36
N ASN A 147 12.37 0.52 -14.56
CA ASN A 147 13.32 1.63 -14.69
C ASN A 147 14.75 1.16 -14.40
N MET A 148 14.93 0.23 -13.46
CA MET A 148 16.24 -0.33 -13.16
C MET A 148 16.79 -1.13 -14.36
N ILE A 149 15.96 -1.96 -15.00
CA ILE A 149 16.34 -2.65 -16.24
C ILE A 149 16.74 -1.63 -17.31
N ASP A 150 15.96 -0.57 -17.48
CA ASP A 150 16.25 0.47 -18.45
C ASP A 150 17.56 1.22 -18.17
N GLN A 151 17.86 1.54 -16.92
CA GLN A 151 19.08 2.24 -16.56
C GLN A 151 20.33 1.37 -16.72
N VAL A 152 20.29 0.10 -16.30
CA VAL A 152 21.44 -0.81 -16.46
C VAL A 152 21.68 -1.12 -17.93
N GLN A 153 20.63 -1.38 -18.71
CA GLN A 153 20.76 -1.84 -20.10
C GLN A 153 21.31 -0.78 -21.06
N ARG A 154 21.36 0.50 -20.66
CA ARG A 154 21.95 1.58 -21.45
C ARG A 154 23.45 1.40 -21.61
N ASN A 155 24.13 0.98 -20.55
CA ASN A 155 25.59 0.94 -20.49
C ASN A 155 26.14 -0.49 -20.34
N TYR A 156 25.34 -1.43 -19.82
CA TYR A 156 25.78 -2.79 -19.50
C TYR A 156 24.87 -3.85 -20.11
N TRP A 157 25.41 -5.05 -20.36
CA TRP A 157 24.63 -6.19 -20.80
C TRP A 157 25.23 -7.52 -20.32
N TRP A 158 24.36 -8.47 -19.97
CA TRP A 158 24.71 -9.87 -19.76
C TRP A 158 23.50 -10.81 -19.89
N PRO A 159 23.70 -12.11 -20.17
CA PRO A 159 22.62 -13.09 -20.22
C PRO A 159 21.88 -13.19 -18.88
N GLY A 160 20.55 -13.08 -18.91
CA GLY A 160 19.71 -13.17 -17.70
C GLY A 160 19.68 -11.90 -16.83
N MET A 161 20.21 -10.77 -17.31
CA MET A 161 20.23 -9.47 -16.61
C MET A 161 18.87 -9.07 -16.05
N THR A 162 17.78 -9.21 -16.81
CA THR A 162 16.43 -8.88 -16.34
C THR A 162 16.02 -9.66 -15.09
N LYS A 163 16.30 -10.97 -15.04
CA LYS A 163 15.98 -11.82 -13.89
C LYS A 163 16.84 -11.43 -12.68
N PHE A 164 18.12 -11.15 -12.92
CA PHE A 164 19.05 -10.70 -11.90
C PHE A 164 18.61 -9.37 -11.27
N ILE A 165 18.32 -8.35 -12.10
CA ILE A 165 17.87 -7.02 -11.65
C ILE A 165 16.55 -7.12 -10.89
N LYS A 166 15.56 -7.87 -11.40
CA LYS A 166 14.28 -8.07 -10.68
C LYS A 166 14.51 -8.70 -9.31
N SER A 167 15.35 -9.73 -9.22
CA SER A 167 15.69 -10.38 -7.95
C SER A 167 16.43 -9.45 -7.00
N PHE A 168 17.30 -8.57 -7.51
CA PHE A 168 18.00 -7.57 -6.70
C PHE A 168 17.00 -6.56 -6.08
N VAL A 169 16.14 -5.97 -6.92
CA VAL A 169 15.15 -4.98 -6.48
C VAL A 169 14.12 -5.60 -5.51
N ASP A 170 13.69 -6.84 -5.76
CA ASP A 170 12.80 -7.58 -4.86
C ASP A 170 13.45 -7.88 -3.49
N GLY A 171 14.77 -8.05 -3.46
CA GLY A 171 15.53 -8.29 -2.23
C GLY A 171 15.82 -7.02 -1.43
N CYS A 172 15.77 -5.83 -2.07
CA CYS A 172 16.11 -4.56 -1.45
C CYS A 172 15.17 -4.22 -0.29
N MET A 173 15.72 -4.20 0.93
CA MET A 173 14.96 -3.89 2.15
C MET A 173 14.42 -2.47 2.18
N ALA A 174 15.20 -1.46 1.79
CA ALA A 174 14.73 -0.07 1.74
C ALA A 174 13.52 0.11 0.81
N CYS A 175 13.54 -0.53 -0.38
CA CYS A 175 12.40 -0.58 -1.28
C CYS A 175 11.18 -1.24 -0.62
N GLN A 176 11.38 -2.36 0.07
CA GLN A 176 10.33 -3.06 0.80
C GLN A 176 9.80 -2.28 2.01
N GLN A 177 10.55 -1.40 2.65
CA GLN A 177 10.03 -0.62 3.79
C GLN A 177 9.34 0.69 3.37
N MET A 178 9.91 1.38 2.38
CA MET A 178 9.50 2.75 2.02
C MET A 178 8.40 2.81 0.96
N LYS A 179 8.42 1.89 -0.02
CA LYS A 179 7.45 1.93 -1.13
C LYS A 179 6.08 1.43 -0.69
N VAL A 180 5.05 2.12 -1.17
CA VAL A 180 3.65 1.73 -0.97
C VAL A 180 3.40 0.36 -1.59
N ASN A 181 2.80 -0.53 -0.82
CA ASN A 181 2.36 -1.82 -1.34
C ASN A 181 1.10 -1.62 -2.22
N THR A 182 1.26 -1.75 -3.54
CA THR A 182 0.15 -1.68 -4.51
C THR A 182 -0.62 -2.99 -4.65
N HIS A 183 -0.12 -4.07 -4.05
CA HIS A 183 -0.71 -5.41 -4.06
C HIS A 183 -0.82 -5.95 -2.62
N PRO A 184 -1.72 -5.39 -1.80
CA PRO A 184 -1.91 -5.86 -0.43
C PRO A 184 -2.41 -7.30 -0.41
N THR A 185 -1.98 -8.03 0.61
CA THR A 185 -2.34 -9.43 0.86
C THR A 185 -3.85 -9.58 0.94
N ARG A 186 -4.41 -10.40 0.04
CA ARG A 186 -5.85 -10.69 0.03
C ARG A 186 -6.12 -11.88 0.93
N THR A 187 -6.93 -11.64 1.95
CA THR A 187 -7.32 -12.68 2.92
C THR A 187 -8.73 -13.19 2.64
N PRO A 188 -8.99 -14.50 2.77
CA PRO A 188 -10.35 -15.02 2.73
C PRO A 188 -11.18 -14.34 3.83
N ILE A 189 -12.39 -13.91 3.50
CA ILE A 189 -13.36 -13.52 4.53
C ILE A 189 -13.70 -14.79 5.30
N GLN A 190 -13.33 -14.83 6.58
CA GLN A 190 -13.68 -15.94 7.45
C GLN A 190 -14.99 -15.59 8.14
N PRO A 191 -16.11 -16.23 7.77
CA PRO A 191 -17.35 -16.01 8.48
C PRO A 191 -17.15 -16.48 9.93
N ILE A 192 -17.56 -15.66 10.89
CA ILE A 192 -17.62 -16.07 12.29
C ILE A 192 -18.56 -17.29 12.34
N GLY A 193 -18.07 -18.39 12.88
CA GLY A 193 -18.75 -19.68 12.79
C GLY A 193 -20.10 -19.68 13.50
N GLY A 194 -21.18 -19.73 12.71
CA GLY A 194 -22.46 -20.28 13.16
C GLY A 194 -22.36 -21.79 13.29
N HIS A 195 -22.86 -22.37 14.37
CA HIS A 195 -23.17 -23.80 14.38
C HIS A 195 -24.45 -24.02 13.56
N LYS A 196 -24.67 -25.24 13.04
CA LYS A 196 -25.78 -25.51 12.10
C LYS A 196 -27.17 -25.24 12.68
N ASP A 197 -27.29 -25.18 14.00
CA ASP A 197 -28.55 -25.07 14.73
C ASP A 197 -28.79 -23.67 15.34
N VAL A 198 -28.09 -22.64 14.86
CA VAL A 198 -28.28 -21.26 15.35
C VAL A 198 -29.69 -20.77 15.00
N LEU A 199 -30.48 -20.46 16.02
CA LEU A 199 -31.77 -19.81 15.88
C LEU A 199 -31.61 -18.32 15.53
N PRO A 200 -32.60 -17.69 14.87
CA PRO A 200 -32.57 -16.28 14.57
C PRO A 200 -32.28 -15.43 15.82
N PHE A 201 -31.34 -14.48 15.70
CA PHE A 201 -30.94 -13.53 16.75
C PHE A 201 -30.27 -14.14 17.99
N GLN A 202 -29.92 -15.43 17.99
CA GLN A 202 -29.04 -15.98 19.03
C GLN A 202 -27.64 -15.38 18.99
N ILE A 203 -27.14 -15.04 17.81
CA ILE A 203 -25.86 -14.35 17.64
C ILE A 203 -26.13 -13.04 16.91
N ILE A 204 -25.82 -11.91 17.55
CA ILE A 204 -25.97 -10.60 16.93
C ILE A 204 -24.63 -9.89 16.80
N LEU A 205 -24.46 -9.19 15.69
CA LEU A 205 -23.39 -8.21 15.49
C LEU A 205 -23.97 -6.81 15.72
N MET A 206 -23.23 -5.96 16.42
CA MET A 206 -23.61 -4.58 16.71
C MET A 206 -22.51 -3.62 16.28
N ASP A 207 -22.91 -2.53 15.63
CA ASP A 207 -22.01 -1.46 15.20
C ASP A 207 -22.75 -0.11 15.23
N LEU A 208 -22.00 1.00 15.23
CA LEU A 208 -22.53 2.35 15.36
C LEU A 208 -22.10 3.23 14.17
N ILE A 209 -23.06 3.63 13.34
CA ILE A 209 -22.84 4.69 12.35
C ILE A 209 -23.00 6.03 13.08
N THR A 210 -21.95 6.85 13.10
CA THR A 210 -21.93 8.12 13.86
C THR A 210 -21.83 9.34 12.95
N ASP A 211 -21.95 10.54 13.55
CA ASP A 211 -21.73 11.84 12.90
C ASP A 211 -22.73 12.17 11.77
N LEU A 212 -23.97 11.70 11.90
CA LEU A 212 -25.09 12.10 11.06
C LEU A 212 -25.67 13.46 11.49
N PRO A 213 -26.37 14.18 10.60
CA PRO A 213 -27.05 15.43 10.95
C PRO A 213 -27.97 15.25 12.15
N LYS A 214 -27.83 16.12 13.17
CA LYS A 214 -28.58 16.02 14.42
C LYS A 214 -30.08 16.30 14.19
N ILE A 215 -30.95 15.37 14.59
CA ILE A 215 -32.42 15.50 14.52
C ILE A 215 -33.03 14.94 15.81
N ALA A 216 -33.77 15.76 16.56
CA ALA A 216 -34.48 15.35 17.78
C ALA A 216 -33.60 14.46 18.70
N ASP A 217 -32.40 14.97 19.00
CA ASP A 217 -31.34 14.34 19.80
C ASP A 217 -30.72 13.03 19.27
N CYS A 218 -31.07 12.60 18.06
CA CYS A 218 -30.39 11.53 17.35
C CYS A 218 -29.31 12.10 16.40
N ASN A 219 -28.13 11.48 16.38
CA ASN A 219 -27.05 11.78 15.44
C ASN A 219 -26.26 10.53 15.01
N SER A 220 -26.78 9.35 15.35
CA SER A 220 -26.16 8.05 15.08
C SER A 220 -27.23 7.00 14.76
N ILE A 221 -26.81 5.88 14.19
CA ILE A 221 -27.62 4.68 13.97
C ILE A 221 -26.92 3.51 14.62
N LEU A 222 -27.59 2.84 15.55
CA LEU A 222 -27.18 1.53 16.03
C LEU A 222 -27.65 0.48 15.03
N VAL A 223 -26.68 -0.23 14.46
CA VAL A 223 -26.90 -1.29 13.48
C VAL A 223 -26.82 -2.63 14.19
N VAL A 224 -27.90 -3.40 14.13
CA VAL A 224 -27.94 -4.76 14.68
C VAL A 224 -28.15 -5.75 13.55
N VAL A 225 -27.24 -6.72 13.42
CA VAL A 225 -27.30 -7.76 12.37
C VAL A 225 -27.49 -9.12 13.02
N ASN A 226 -28.49 -9.88 12.56
CA ASN A 226 -28.68 -11.28 12.91
C ASN A 226 -27.60 -12.13 12.23
N HIS A 227 -26.53 -12.37 12.99
CA HIS A 227 -25.35 -13.08 12.54
C HIS A 227 -25.60 -14.59 12.49
N ALA A 228 -24.85 -15.29 11.64
CA ALA A 228 -24.92 -16.75 11.44
C ALA A 228 -26.25 -17.37 10.95
N ALA A 229 -27.41 -16.72 11.08
CA ALA A 229 -28.72 -17.24 10.66
C ALA A 229 -29.28 -16.53 9.41
N THR A 230 -30.07 -15.46 9.60
CA THR A 230 -30.89 -14.88 8.52
C THR A 230 -30.22 -13.72 7.78
N LYS A 231 -29.17 -13.11 8.37
CA LYS A 231 -28.58 -11.84 7.92
C LYS A 231 -29.54 -10.65 7.96
N ARG A 232 -30.64 -10.76 8.70
CA ARG A 232 -31.57 -9.65 8.92
C ARG A 232 -30.89 -8.51 9.68
N VAL A 233 -31.18 -7.28 9.27
CA VAL A 233 -30.71 -6.06 9.95
C VAL A 233 -31.86 -5.34 10.65
N ILE A 234 -31.53 -4.64 11.72
CA ILE A 234 -32.39 -3.69 12.42
C ILE A 234 -31.61 -2.39 12.56
N PHE A 235 -32.20 -1.28 12.15
CA PHE A 235 -31.58 0.04 12.25
C PHE A 235 -32.30 0.90 13.28
N ILE A 236 -31.57 1.33 14.30
CA ILE A 236 -32.15 2.02 15.46
C ILE A 236 -31.52 3.43 15.54
N PRO A 237 -32.29 4.51 15.36
CA PRO A 237 -31.76 5.86 15.50
C PRO A 237 -31.41 6.15 16.95
N CYS A 238 -30.20 6.63 17.22
CA CYS A 238 -29.68 6.86 18.55
C CYS A 238 -28.73 8.08 18.61
N ASN A 239 -28.13 8.31 19.78
CA ASN A 239 -27.12 9.34 19.98
C ASN A 239 -25.72 8.70 20.02
N LYS A 240 -24.70 9.41 19.52
CA LYS A 240 -23.28 9.02 19.62
C LYS A 240 -22.78 8.86 21.05
N LYS A 241 -23.39 9.59 22.00
CA LYS A 241 -23.07 9.53 23.43
C LYS A 241 -23.96 8.58 24.22
N ILE A 242 -24.67 7.67 23.52
CA ILE A 242 -25.52 6.69 24.17
C ILE A 242 -24.69 5.87 25.16
N ASP A 243 -25.20 5.74 26.38
CA ASP A 243 -24.50 4.95 27.39
C ASP A 243 -24.84 3.46 27.28
N ALA A 244 -24.18 2.65 28.12
CA ALA A 244 -24.39 1.21 28.14
C ALA A 244 -25.82 0.80 28.52
N THR A 245 -26.47 1.56 29.40
CA THR A 245 -27.84 1.30 29.86
C THR A 245 -28.87 1.65 28.81
N GLU A 246 -28.73 2.79 28.15
CA GLU A 246 -29.56 3.19 27.02
C GLU A 246 -29.40 2.22 25.84
N THR A 247 -28.17 1.77 25.56
CA THR A 247 -27.91 0.76 24.52
C THR A 247 -28.64 -0.55 24.83
N ALA A 248 -28.61 -0.99 26.09
CA ALA A 248 -29.35 -2.18 26.52
C ALA A 248 -30.86 -2.01 26.36
N GLU A 249 -31.39 -0.84 26.72
CA GLU A 249 -32.80 -0.51 26.54
C GLU A 249 -33.21 -0.57 25.05
N LEU A 250 -32.37 -0.06 24.14
CA LEU A 250 -32.62 -0.20 22.70
C LEU A 250 -32.65 -1.65 22.25
N LEU A 251 -31.77 -2.51 22.78
CA LEU A 251 -31.82 -3.94 22.49
C LEU A 251 -33.09 -4.58 23.03
N PHE A 252 -33.56 -4.19 24.20
CA PHE A 252 -34.83 -4.69 24.73
C PHE A 252 -36.03 -4.28 23.85
N GLN A 253 -36.06 -3.00 23.48
CA GLN A 253 -37.12 -2.39 22.70
C GLN A 253 -37.18 -2.86 21.26
N HIS A 254 -36.06 -3.26 20.65
CA HIS A 254 -36.02 -3.56 19.21
C HIS A 254 -35.65 -5.00 18.88
N VAL A 255 -34.93 -5.71 19.76
CA VAL A 255 -34.50 -7.09 19.53
C VAL A 255 -35.27 -8.05 20.44
N TYR A 256 -35.15 -7.88 21.77
CA TYR A 256 -35.73 -8.81 22.75
C TYR A 256 -37.24 -8.99 22.57
N LYS A 257 -37.99 -7.89 22.39
CA LYS A 257 -39.44 -7.96 22.24
C LYS A 257 -39.91 -8.87 21.09
N CYS A 258 -39.06 -9.07 20.09
CA CYS A 258 -39.40 -9.84 18.88
C CYS A 258 -38.75 -11.22 18.88
N PHE A 259 -37.55 -11.37 19.45
CA PHE A 259 -36.71 -12.56 19.25
C PHE A 259 -36.18 -13.18 20.55
N GLY A 260 -36.39 -12.53 21.70
CA GLY A 260 -35.79 -12.94 22.96
C GLY A 260 -34.33 -12.48 23.11
N LEU A 261 -33.66 -12.98 24.15
CA LEU A 261 -32.29 -12.62 24.46
C LEU A 261 -31.29 -13.31 23.50
N PRO A 262 -30.26 -12.61 23.01
CA PRO A 262 -29.18 -13.23 22.27
C PRO A 262 -28.27 -14.04 23.21
N ASP A 263 -27.75 -15.17 22.74
CA ASP A 263 -26.72 -15.94 23.46
C ASP A 263 -25.35 -15.25 23.35
N LYS A 264 -25.10 -14.58 22.22
CA LYS A 264 -23.84 -13.92 21.91
C LYS A 264 -24.04 -12.57 21.26
N ILE A 265 -23.34 -11.56 21.79
CA ILE A 265 -23.23 -10.23 21.18
C ILE A 265 -21.78 -10.02 20.76
N ILE A 266 -21.58 -9.72 19.49
CA ILE A 266 -20.29 -9.37 18.92
C ILE A 266 -20.35 -7.89 18.56
N SER A 267 -19.41 -7.10 19.09
CA SER A 267 -19.32 -5.68 18.81
C SER A 267 -17.87 -5.26 18.64
N ASP A 268 -17.66 -4.07 18.12
CA ASP A 268 -16.36 -3.43 18.15
C ASP A 268 -15.95 -3.02 19.58
N ARG A 269 -14.75 -2.45 19.73
CA ARG A 269 -14.22 -2.00 21.04
C ARG A 269 -14.67 -0.59 21.40
N ASP A 270 -15.80 -0.12 20.89
CA ASP A 270 -16.27 1.20 21.25
C ASP A 270 -16.52 1.30 22.76
N PRO A 271 -16.17 2.44 23.41
CA PRO A 271 -16.22 2.57 24.86
C PRO A 271 -17.56 2.21 25.49
N GLN A 272 -18.66 2.44 24.76
CA GLN A 272 -20.03 2.11 25.18
C GLN A 272 -20.26 0.59 25.30
N PHE A 273 -19.74 -0.21 24.36
CA PHE A 273 -19.88 -1.68 24.39
C PHE A 273 -18.82 -2.35 25.27
N ALA A 274 -17.66 -1.70 25.45
CA ALA A 274 -16.59 -2.15 26.34
C ALA A 274 -16.83 -1.81 27.83
N ALA A 275 -17.83 -0.98 28.14
CA ALA A 275 -18.16 -0.51 29.47
C ALA A 275 -18.43 -1.65 30.46
N LYS A 276 -17.99 -1.45 31.72
CA LYS A 276 -18.18 -2.45 32.79
C LYS A 276 -19.64 -2.79 33.01
N VAL A 277 -20.53 -1.79 32.93
CA VAL A 277 -21.97 -1.94 33.09
C VAL A 277 -22.55 -2.89 32.03
N PHE A 278 -22.19 -2.70 30.75
CA PHE A 278 -22.66 -3.55 29.66
C PHE A 278 -22.19 -5.01 29.83
N LYS A 279 -20.96 -5.22 30.29
CA LYS A 279 -20.40 -6.56 30.57
C LYS A 279 -21.07 -7.26 31.73
N GLU A 280 -21.29 -6.56 32.85
CA GLU A 280 -21.97 -7.13 34.02
C GLU A 280 -23.43 -7.47 33.69
N MET A 281 -24.11 -6.60 32.93
CA MET A 281 -25.45 -6.89 32.43
C MET A 281 -25.47 -8.15 31.55
N GLY A 282 -24.55 -8.26 30.57
CA GLY A 282 -24.44 -9.45 29.73
C GLY A 282 -24.23 -10.71 30.57
N LYS A 283 -23.37 -10.65 31.59
CA LYS A 283 -23.14 -11.77 32.52
C LYS A 283 -24.40 -12.18 33.29
N LEU A 284 -25.18 -11.22 33.81
CA LEU A 284 -26.42 -11.49 34.55
C LEU A 284 -27.51 -12.07 33.66
N LEU A 285 -27.57 -11.64 32.39
CA LEU A 285 -28.54 -12.11 31.40
C LEU A 285 -28.10 -13.39 30.68
N GLY A 286 -26.93 -13.95 31.01
CA GLY A 286 -26.38 -15.14 30.34
C GLY A 286 -25.85 -14.89 28.92
N ILE A 287 -25.66 -13.62 28.53
CA ILE A 287 -25.21 -13.20 27.20
C ILE A 287 -23.68 -13.16 27.15
N LYS A 288 -23.08 -13.92 26.24
CA LYS A 288 -21.62 -13.89 26.03
C LYS A 288 -21.23 -12.74 25.10
N GLN A 289 -20.55 -11.74 25.64
CA GLN A 289 -20.03 -10.61 24.86
C GLN A 289 -18.64 -10.91 24.29
N MET A 290 -18.47 -10.61 23.02
CA MET A 290 -17.20 -10.76 22.30
C MET A 290 -16.84 -9.45 21.62
N LEU A 291 -15.80 -8.78 22.15
CA LEU A 291 -15.27 -7.58 21.53
C LEU A 291 -14.32 -7.97 20.40
N SER A 292 -14.53 -7.42 19.21
CA SER A 292 -13.61 -7.61 18.07
C SER A 292 -12.20 -7.11 18.44
N THR A 293 -11.16 -7.65 17.80
CA THR A 293 -9.80 -7.18 18.03
C THR A 293 -9.64 -5.79 17.44
N THR A 294 -9.08 -4.85 18.21
CA THR A 294 -8.69 -3.55 17.67
C THR A 294 -7.84 -3.77 16.42
N TYR A 295 -8.14 -3.03 15.36
CA TYR A 295 -7.46 -3.03 14.06
C TYR A 295 -7.93 -4.07 13.00
N HIS A 296 -9.07 -4.76 13.19
CA HIS A 296 -9.76 -5.52 12.11
C HIS A 296 -11.21 -5.12 11.87
N SER A 297 -11.47 -4.41 10.77
CA SER A 297 -12.81 -4.26 10.20
C SER A 297 -13.33 -5.54 9.52
N GLN A 298 -12.50 -6.59 9.40
CA GLN A 298 -12.89 -7.85 8.75
C GLN A 298 -13.72 -8.78 9.65
N THR A 299 -13.56 -8.72 10.98
CA THR A 299 -14.49 -9.37 11.93
C THR A 299 -15.85 -8.66 11.91
N ASP A 300 -15.84 -7.34 11.69
CA ASP A 300 -16.98 -6.49 11.37
C ASP A 300 -17.34 -6.45 9.88
N GLY A 301 -16.84 -7.39 9.05
CA GLY A 301 -17.03 -7.28 7.60
C GLY A 301 -18.50 -7.32 7.17
N GLU A 302 -19.38 -7.92 7.99
CA GLU A 302 -20.82 -7.95 7.75
C GLU A 302 -21.48 -6.62 8.12
N THR A 303 -21.19 -6.08 9.30
CA THR A 303 -21.64 -4.76 9.77
C THR A 303 -21.07 -3.63 8.92
N GLU A 304 -19.79 -3.66 8.55
CA GLU A 304 -19.16 -2.69 7.63
C GLU A 304 -19.86 -2.69 6.25
N ARG A 305 -20.18 -3.87 5.72
CA ARG A 305 -20.90 -4.01 4.45
C ARG A 305 -22.31 -3.43 4.54
N VAL A 306 -23.02 -3.71 5.64
CA VAL A 306 -24.36 -3.19 5.93
C VAL A 306 -24.30 -1.66 6.10
N ASN A 307 -23.32 -1.14 6.84
CA ASN A 307 -23.11 0.30 7.03
C ASN A 307 -22.88 1.01 5.70
N GLN A 308 -22.03 0.44 4.85
CA GLN A 308 -21.82 0.96 3.49
C GLN A 308 -23.12 0.99 2.69
N GLU A 309 -23.94 -0.07 2.76
CA GLU A 309 -25.23 -0.12 2.07
C GLU A 309 -26.20 0.97 2.57
N VAL A 310 -26.30 1.14 3.90
CA VAL A 310 -27.13 2.19 4.52
C VAL A 310 -26.62 3.58 4.17
N GLU A 311 -25.32 3.83 4.25
CA GLU A 311 -24.75 5.11 3.84
C GLU A 311 -25.01 5.41 2.37
N ILE A 312 -24.91 4.40 1.50
CA ILE A 312 -25.26 4.54 0.08
C ILE A 312 -26.74 4.91 -0.04
N PHE A 313 -27.64 4.20 0.64
CA PHE A 313 -29.06 4.51 0.67
C PHE A 313 -29.30 5.95 1.13
N LEU A 314 -28.72 6.37 2.25
CA LEU A 314 -28.84 7.72 2.79
C LEU A 314 -28.28 8.77 1.84
N ARG A 315 -27.12 8.53 1.20
CA ARG A 315 -26.58 9.44 0.19
C ARG A 315 -27.54 9.63 -0.99
N PHE A 316 -28.25 8.58 -1.40
CA PHE A 316 -29.20 8.71 -2.50
C PHE A 316 -30.47 9.47 -2.11
N PHE A 317 -31.08 9.13 -0.97
CA PHE A 317 -32.39 9.70 -0.61
C PHE A 317 -32.32 10.97 0.24
N CYS A 318 -31.19 11.22 0.90
CA CYS A 318 -31.00 12.35 1.80
C CYS A 318 -29.98 13.36 1.28
N ALA A 319 -29.37 13.19 0.09
CA ALA A 319 -28.38 14.15 -0.42
C ALA A 319 -28.91 15.60 -0.49
N LYS A 320 -30.16 15.76 -0.96
CA LYS A 320 -30.80 17.08 -1.08
C LYS A 320 -31.37 17.59 0.24
N GLU A 321 -31.85 16.68 1.09
CA GLU A 321 -32.48 16.98 2.37
C GLU A 321 -31.91 16.04 3.44
N GLN A 322 -30.75 16.40 3.98
CA GLN A 322 -29.99 15.53 4.88
C GLN A 322 -30.71 15.26 6.20
N THR A 323 -31.64 16.12 6.60
CA THR A 323 -32.45 15.98 7.82
C THR A 323 -33.56 14.93 7.72
N LYS A 324 -33.74 14.25 6.58
CA LYS A 324 -34.75 13.17 6.42
C LYS A 324 -34.25 11.77 6.73
N TRP A 325 -32.97 11.60 7.09
CA TRP A 325 -32.37 10.27 7.26
C TRP A 325 -33.11 9.42 8.30
N LYS A 326 -33.55 10.02 9.41
CA LYS A 326 -34.30 9.34 10.48
C LYS A 326 -35.64 8.82 9.99
N ASP A 327 -36.35 9.62 9.20
CA ASP A 327 -37.67 9.28 8.64
C ASP A 327 -37.59 8.27 7.50
N LEU A 328 -36.41 8.03 6.92
CA LEU A 328 -36.22 7.09 5.81
C LEU A 328 -35.56 5.78 6.24
N LEU A 329 -35.12 5.68 7.49
CA LEU A 329 -34.36 4.53 7.99
C LEU A 329 -35.15 3.22 7.92
N HIS A 330 -36.46 3.27 8.16
CA HIS A 330 -37.32 2.09 8.06
C HIS A 330 -37.46 1.58 6.61
N PHE A 331 -37.36 2.46 5.60
CA PHE A 331 -37.29 2.04 4.20
C PHE A 331 -35.96 1.37 3.88
N ALA A 332 -34.85 1.86 4.45
CA ALA A 332 -33.54 1.24 4.32
C ALA A 332 -33.53 -0.18 4.91
N GLU A 333 -34.09 -0.34 6.12
CA GLU A 333 -34.22 -1.65 6.78
C GLU A 333 -35.07 -2.61 5.94
N PHE A 334 -36.24 -2.16 5.47
CA PHE A 334 -37.11 -2.98 4.63
C PHE A 334 -36.43 -3.38 3.31
N ALA A 335 -35.72 -2.44 2.68
CA ALA A 335 -35.01 -2.68 1.42
C ALA A 335 -33.90 -3.73 1.59
N HIS A 336 -33.09 -3.63 2.65
CA HIS A 336 -32.05 -4.62 2.94
C HIS A 336 -32.67 -6.01 3.20
N ASN A 337 -33.68 -6.07 4.07
CA ASN A 337 -34.28 -7.34 4.49
C ASN A 337 -35.11 -8.03 3.38
N THR A 338 -35.48 -7.31 2.32
CA THR A 338 -36.17 -7.86 1.14
C THR A 338 -35.19 -8.37 0.09
N GLN A 339 -33.96 -7.85 0.04
CA GLN A 339 -32.97 -8.23 -0.96
C GLN A 339 -32.43 -9.65 -0.72
N THR A 340 -32.23 -10.39 -1.81
CA THR A 340 -31.64 -11.73 -1.77
C THR A 340 -30.14 -11.64 -1.48
N HIS A 341 -29.69 -12.25 -0.38
CA HIS A 341 -28.28 -12.29 -0.06
C HIS A 341 -27.52 -13.30 -0.93
N SER A 342 -26.33 -12.91 -1.40
CA SER A 342 -25.49 -13.76 -2.26
C SER A 342 -25.06 -15.07 -1.60
N VAL A 343 -24.95 -15.08 -0.26
CA VAL A 343 -24.54 -16.21 0.57
C VAL A 343 -25.70 -17.16 0.84
N THR A 344 -26.82 -16.64 1.34
CA THR A 344 -27.99 -17.45 1.74
C THR A 344 -28.91 -17.81 0.58
N LYS A 345 -28.74 -17.16 -0.58
CA LYS A 345 -29.59 -17.28 -1.79
C LYS A 345 -31.07 -16.95 -1.54
N ASN A 346 -31.40 -16.42 -0.37
CA ASN A 346 -32.74 -16.06 0.06
C ASN A 346 -32.69 -14.68 0.72
N SER A 347 -33.84 -13.99 0.78
CA SER A 347 -33.90 -12.72 1.52
C SER A 347 -34.00 -12.96 3.03
N PRO A 348 -33.47 -12.05 3.86
CA PRO A 348 -33.62 -12.16 5.32
C PRO A 348 -35.08 -12.29 5.78
N PHE A 349 -36.02 -11.58 5.13
CA PHE A 349 -37.44 -11.74 5.43
C PHE A 349 -37.97 -13.14 5.18
N TYR A 350 -37.60 -13.75 4.05
CA TYR A 350 -38.04 -15.11 3.73
C TYR A 350 -37.47 -16.13 4.71
N LEU A 351 -36.18 -16.02 5.04
CA LEU A 351 -35.53 -16.90 6.02
C LEU A 351 -36.13 -16.78 7.42
N MET A 352 -36.60 -15.59 7.79
CA MET A 352 -37.15 -15.35 9.13
C MET A 352 -38.65 -15.65 9.23
N MET A 353 -39.44 -15.34 8.20
CA MET A 353 -40.90 -15.41 8.25
C MET A 353 -41.49 -16.57 7.43
N GLY A 354 -40.72 -17.18 6.54
CA GLY A 354 -41.18 -18.22 5.60
C GLY A 354 -41.94 -17.68 4.39
N TYR A 355 -42.07 -16.36 4.23
CA TYR A 355 -42.71 -15.72 3.08
C TYR A 355 -42.06 -14.36 2.77
N HIS A 356 -42.30 -13.84 1.57
CA HIS A 356 -41.88 -12.50 1.17
C HIS A 356 -42.95 -11.46 1.55
N PRO A 357 -42.65 -10.48 2.41
CA PRO A 357 -43.58 -9.40 2.71
C PRO A 357 -43.96 -8.63 1.44
N ARG A 358 -45.22 -8.19 1.37
CA ARG A 358 -45.69 -7.42 0.23
C ARG A 358 -44.99 -6.05 0.20
N PRO A 359 -44.24 -5.71 -0.87
CA PRO A 359 -43.67 -4.38 -1.02
C PRO A 359 -44.77 -3.35 -1.32
N LEU A 360 -44.43 -2.07 -1.29
CA LEU A 360 -45.32 -1.01 -1.75
C LEU A 360 -45.80 -1.30 -3.19
N PRO A 361 -47.11 -1.14 -3.50
CA PRO A 361 -47.64 -1.39 -4.84
C PRO A 361 -46.95 -0.55 -5.92
N THR A 362 -46.84 -1.10 -7.13
CA THR A 362 -46.29 -0.37 -8.30
C THR A 362 -47.31 0.59 -8.90
N VAL A 363 -48.59 0.27 -8.73
CA VAL A 363 -49.71 1.05 -9.25
C VAL A 363 -50.59 1.42 -8.07
N PHE A 364 -50.67 2.72 -7.79
CA PHE A 364 -51.64 3.27 -6.86
C PHE A 364 -52.86 3.74 -7.64
N LYS A 365 -54.07 3.41 -7.16
CA LYS A 365 -55.30 3.98 -7.71
C LYS A 365 -55.32 5.49 -7.42
N LYS A 366 -55.85 6.27 -8.37
CA LYS A 366 -56.07 7.71 -8.14
C LYS A 366 -57.01 7.89 -6.95
N THR A 367 -56.67 8.84 -6.09
CA THR A 367 -57.43 9.20 -4.90
C THR A 367 -57.77 10.67 -4.99
N MET A 368 -58.97 11.04 -4.54
CA MET A 368 -59.42 12.43 -4.50
C MET A 368 -58.94 13.15 -3.23
N VAL A 369 -58.23 12.46 -2.33
CA VAL A 369 -57.70 13.00 -1.08
C VAL A 369 -56.29 13.56 -1.31
N PRO A 370 -56.08 14.90 -1.29
CA PRO A 370 -54.81 15.50 -1.70
C PRO A 370 -53.59 15.09 -0.86
N SER A 371 -53.78 14.84 0.44
CA SER A 371 -52.71 14.37 1.32
C SER A 371 -52.22 12.96 0.96
N VAL A 372 -53.13 12.08 0.55
CA VAL A 372 -52.82 10.72 0.12
C VAL A 372 -52.16 10.75 -1.26
N GLU A 373 -52.62 11.61 -2.17
CA GLU A 373 -52.02 11.78 -3.49
C GLU A 373 -50.57 12.26 -3.41
N LYS A 374 -50.30 13.28 -2.57
CA LYS A 374 -48.93 13.75 -2.29
C LYS A 374 -48.05 12.64 -1.73
N ARG A 375 -48.54 11.88 -0.74
CA ARG A 375 -47.79 10.78 -0.13
C ARG A 375 -47.50 9.67 -1.13
N VAL A 376 -48.46 9.30 -1.96
CA VAL A 376 -48.31 8.30 -3.03
C VAL A 376 -47.26 8.74 -4.06
N ALA A 377 -47.26 10.01 -4.45
CA ALA A 377 -46.27 10.56 -5.38
C ALA A 377 -44.84 10.53 -4.79
N GLU A 378 -44.68 10.85 -3.51
CA GLU A 378 -43.40 10.74 -2.80
C GLU A 378 -42.89 9.29 -2.77
N LEU A 379 -43.76 8.33 -2.44
CA LEU A 379 -43.41 6.91 -2.40
C LEU A 379 -43.02 6.36 -3.78
N LYS A 380 -43.72 6.80 -4.84
CA LYS A 380 -43.42 6.41 -6.22
C LYS A 380 -42.03 6.90 -6.64
N LYS A 381 -41.70 8.16 -6.35
CA LYS A 381 -40.39 8.75 -6.63
C LYS A 381 -39.27 8.04 -5.90
N LEU A 382 -39.45 7.80 -4.59
CA LEU A 382 -38.49 7.07 -3.75
C LEU A 382 -38.16 5.70 -4.38
N ARG A 383 -39.18 4.97 -4.83
CA ARG A 383 -39.04 3.64 -5.44
C ARG A 383 -38.25 3.65 -6.75
N GLU A 384 -38.57 4.57 -7.67
CA GLU A 384 -37.90 4.67 -8.98
C GLU A 384 -36.41 4.96 -8.80
N GLU A 385 -36.09 5.85 -7.87
CA GLU A 385 -34.71 6.14 -7.46
C GLU A 385 -34.05 4.87 -6.87
N THR A 386 -34.66 4.17 -5.90
CA THR A 386 -34.06 2.94 -5.31
C THR A 386 -33.75 1.86 -6.34
N SER A 387 -34.66 1.61 -7.28
CA SER A 387 -34.53 0.52 -8.25
C SER A 387 -33.38 0.74 -9.23
N ALA A 388 -33.20 1.96 -9.74
CA ALA A 388 -32.12 2.29 -10.66
C ALA A 388 -30.72 2.14 -10.01
N LEU A 389 -30.65 2.32 -8.70
CA LEU A 389 -29.40 2.35 -7.94
C LEU A 389 -28.90 0.96 -7.54
N LEU A 390 -29.83 0.08 -7.17
CA LEU A 390 -29.52 -1.33 -6.88
C LEU A 390 -28.91 -2.04 -8.11
N ASP A 391 -29.39 -1.70 -9.32
CA ASP A 391 -28.85 -2.22 -10.58
C ASP A 391 -27.39 -1.78 -10.84
N ILE A 392 -27.02 -0.55 -10.48
CA ILE A 392 -25.65 -0.04 -10.65
C ILE A 392 -24.70 -0.70 -9.64
N ALA A 393 -25.15 -0.89 -8.40
CA ALA A 393 -24.38 -1.56 -7.35
C ALA A 393 -24.14 -3.04 -7.68
N ALA A 394 -25.14 -3.74 -8.20
CA ALA A 394 -25.04 -5.15 -8.60
C ALA A 394 -23.99 -5.40 -9.70
N ARG A 395 -23.88 -4.48 -10.68
CA ARG A 395 -22.88 -4.57 -11.76
C ARG A 395 -21.44 -4.45 -11.26
N ARG A 396 -21.17 -3.50 -10.36
CA ARG A 396 -19.82 -3.27 -9.79
C ARG A 396 -19.30 -4.41 -8.92
N VAL A 397 -20.20 -5.18 -8.31
CA VAL A 397 -19.84 -6.34 -7.47
C VAL A 397 -19.42 -7.53 -8.33
N LYS A 398 -20.09 -7.76 -9.47
CA LYS A 398 -19.73 -8.84 -10.42
C LYS A 398 -18.31 -8.72 -10.99
N GLU A 399 -17.77 -7.51 -11.12
CA GLU A 399 -16.46 -7.25 -11.72
C GLU A 399 -15.26 -7.55 -10.78
N ARG A 400 -15.48 -7.74 -9.47
CA ARG A 400 -14.38 -7.78 -8.46
C ARG A 400 -13.98 -9.17 -7.97
N SER A 401 -14.72 -10.23 -8.30
CA SER A 401 -14.68 -11.53 -7.56
C SER A 401 -13.65 -12.58 -8.01
N GLY A 402 -12.65 -12.26 -8.84
CA GLY A 402 -11.81 -13.29 -9.50
C GLY A 402 -10.30 -13.29 -9.21
N ARG A 403 -9.80 -13.22 -7.96
CA ARG A 403 -8.34 -13.37 -7.71
C ARG A 403 -8.01 -14.18 -6.45
N ASN A 404 -6.97 -15.00 -6.56
CA ASN A 404 -6.44 -15.91 -5.52
C ASN A 404 -5.98 -15.18 -4.23
N LEU A 405 -5.99 -15.93 -3.13
CA LEU A 405 -5.74 -15.48 -1.76
C LEU A 405 -4.36 -15.90 -1.28
N ASP A 406 -3.72 -15.06 -0.47
CA ASP A 406 -2.36 -15.29 0.03
C ASP A 406 -2.38 -15.83 1.47
N THR A 407 -1.58 -16.87 1.76
CA THR A 407 -1.46 -17.50 3.10
C THR A 407 -0.01 -17.53 3.60
N PHE A 408 0.21 -17.33 4.89
CA PHE A 408 1.55 -17.37 5.52
C PHE A 408 1.80 -18.62 6.37
N LYS A 409 3.08 -18.96 6.59
CA LYS A 409 3.51 -20.14 7.37
C LYS A 409 4.22 -19.74 8.67
N LYS A 410 4.17 -20.61 9.70
CA LYS A 410 4.96 -20.46 10.93
C LYS A 410 6.46 -20.41 10.60
N GLY A 411 7.21 -19.53 11.25
CA GLY A 411 8.62 -19.26 11.02
C GLY A 411 8.92 -18.33 9.84
N GLN A 412 7.90 -17.95 9.04
CA GLN A 412 8.09 -17.02 7.93
C GLN A 412 8.32 -15.59 8.45
N LYS A 413 9.30 -14.89 7.87
CA LYS A 413 9.51 -13.46 8.08
C LYS A 413 8.51 -12.65 7.27
N VAL A 414 7.88 -11.66 7.90
CA VAL A 414 6.88 -10.78 7.29
C VAL A 414 7.08 -9.34 7.71
N TRP A 415 6.67 -8.43 6.82
CA TRP A 415 6.55 -7.01 7.10
C TRP A 415 5.17 -6.71 7.69
N LEU A 416 5.11 -5.81 8.67
CA LEU A 416 3.88 -5.29 9.25
C LEU A 416 3.59 -3.88 8.72
N GLU A 417 2.37 -3.61 8.25
CA GLU A 417 1.98 -2.29 7.76
C GLU A 417 1.99 -1.21 8.87
N GLY A 418 2.73 -0.12 8.63
CA GLY A 418 2.98 0.98 9.57
C GLY A 418 1.87 2.03 9.69
N LYS A 419 0.86 1.99 8.82
CA LYS A 419 -0.19 3.05 8.71
C LYS A 419 -0.92 3.34 10.02
N ASN A 420 -1.05 2.35 10.89
CA ASN A 420 -1.81 2.44 12.14
C ASN A 420 -0.91 2.34 13.38
N LEU A 421 0.41 2.47 13.22
CA LEU A 421 1.40 2.34 14.29
C LEU A 421 1.96 3.71 14.69
N SER A 422 1.66 4.16 15.91
CA SER A 422 2.25 5.37 16.48
C SER A 422 3.67 5.08 17.01
N LEU A 423 4.64 5.05 16.11
CA LEU A 423 6.05 4.75 16.45
C LEU A 423 6.86 6.00 16.83
N GLY A 424 6.22 7.18 16.85
CA GLY A 424 6.83 8.42 17.29
C GLY A 424 7.86 9.00 16.32
N TYR A 425 7.79 8.62 15.04
CA TYR A 425 8.45 9.35 13.96
C TYR A 425 7.96 10.81 13.93
N PRO A 426 8.84 11.80 13.68
CA PRO A 426 8.44 13.22 13.64
C PRO A 426 7.38 13.55 12.58
N SER A 427 7.41 12.85 11.43
CA SER A 427 6.48 13.03 10.32
C SER A 427 5.92 11.69 9.84
N PRO A 428 4.59 11.46 9.98
CA PRO A 428 3.94 10.25 9.44
C PRO A 428 4.02 10.12 7.92
N LYS A 429 4.22 11.23 7.20
CA LYS A 429 4.36 11.19 5.74
C LYS A 429 5.69 10.58 5.32
N LEU A 430 6.77 10.89 6.05
CA LEU A 430 8.13 10.43 5.79
C LEU A 430 8.52 9.17 6.58
N SER A 431 7.64 8.65 7.43
CA SER A 431 7.88 7.41 8.17
C SER A 431 7.87 6.20 7.25
N LEU A 432 8.54 5.14 7.70
CA LEU A 432 8.47 3.80 7.10
C LEU A 432 7.01 3.39 6.88
N LYS A 433 6.72 2.79 5.72
CA LYS A 433 5.38 2.28 5.42
C LYS A 433 5.19 0.88 5.98
N ARG A 434 6.28 0.13 6.13
CA ARG A 434 6.29 -1.24 6.64
C ARG A 434 7.42 -1.42 7.65
N GLU A 435 7.12 -2.12 8.74
CA GLU A 435 7.97 -2.34 9.90
C GLU A 435 8.33 -3.83 10.05
N GLY A 436 9.50 -4.10 10.62
CA GLY A 436 10.02 -5.47 10.79
C GLY A 436 11.39 -5.65 10.13
N PRO A 437 11.73 -6.84 9.61
CA PRO A 437 10.88 -8.03 9.50
C PRO A 437 10.60 -8.72 10.84
N PHE A 438 9.39 -9.25 11.01
CA PHE A 438 8.98 -10.03 12.17
C PHE A 438 8.76 -11.50 11.81
N GLU A 439 9.06 -12.40 12.73
CA GLU A 439 8.83 -13.84 12.55
C GLU A 439 7.43 -14.25 13.03
N ILE A 440 6.73 -15.07 12.24
CA ILE A 440 5.46 -15.68 12.66
C ILE A 440 5.73 -16.82 13.66
N THR A 441 5.33 -16.63 14.91
CA THR A 441 5.47 -17.63 15.98
C THR A 441 4.36 -18.67 15.95
N GLU A 442 3.14 -18.25 15.59
CA GLU A 442 1.95 -19.09 15.66
C GLU A 442 0.92 -18.67 14.60
N VAL A 443 0.28 -19.66 13.98
CA VAL A 443 -0.86 -19.46 13.07
C VAL A 443 -2.11 -19.76 13.89
N LEU A 444 -2.79 -18.72 14.36
CA LEU A 444 -3.97 -18.85 15.24
C LEU A 444 -5.25 -19.13 14.45
N GLY A 445 -5.25 -18.83 13.16
CA GLY A 445 -6.36 -19.11 12.25
C GLY A 445 -5.95 -18.89 10.80
N PRO A 446 -6.86 -19.13 9.84
CA PRO A 446 -6.58 -19.00 8.41
C PRO A 446 -6.20 -17.58 7.96
N VAL A 447 -6.50 -16.56 8.78
CA VAL A 447 -6.17 -15.15 8.49
C VAL A 447 -5.52 -14.43 9.67
N THR A 448 -5.24 -15.11 10.77
CA THR A 448 -4.75 -14.51 12.02
C THR A 448 -3.44 -15.14 12.45
N TYR A 449 -2.43 -14.30 12.64
CA TYR A 449 -1.04 -14.69 12.87
C TYR A 449 -0.46 -13.97 14.07
N LYS A 450 0.33 -14.68 14.87
CA LYS A 450 1.05 -14.12 16.01
C LYS A 450 2.50 -13.86 15.65
N LEU A 451 2.94 -12.61 15.77
CA LEU A 451 4.32 -12.19 15.47
C LEU A 451 5.20 -12.20 16.72
N LYS A 452 6.48 -12.50 16.53
CA LYS A 452 7.53 -12.31 17.53
C LYS A 452 7.89 -10.82 17.60
N LEU A 453 7.14 -10.06 18.40
CA LEU A 453 7.46 -8.66 18.66
C LEU A 453 8.57 -8.53 19.71
N LEU A 454 9.41 -7.51 19.60
CA LEU A 454 10.36 -7.16 20.64
C LEU A 454 9.63 -6.57 21.86
N PHE A 455 10.16 -6.79 23.06
CA PHE A 455 9.54 -6.35 24.32
C PHE A 455 9.17 -4.85 24.37
N GLN A 456 9.86 -4.04 23.57
CA GLN A 456 9.67 -2.59 23.49
C GLN A 456 8.34 -2.21 22.80
N TRP A 457 7.83 -3.10 21.94
CA TRP A 457 6.56 -2.91 21.25
C TRP A 457 5.41 -3.28 22.19
N ARG A 458 4.84 -2.26 22.84
CA ARG A 458 3.67 -2.39 23.75
C ARG A 458 2.35 -2.60 22.99
N ILE A 459 2.38 -3.36 21.90
CA ILE A 459 1.24 -3.66 21.04
C ILE A 459 0.96 -5.14 21.12
N HIS A 460 -0.31 -5.52 21.02
CA HIS A 460 -0.70 -6.92 21.05
C HIS A 460 -0.09 -7.68 19.85
N PRO A 461 0.56 -8.85 20.04
CA PRO A 461 1.37 -9.51 19.01
C PRO A 461 0.56 -10.24 17.93
N VAL A 462 -0.77 -10.09 17.91
CA VAL A 462 -1.67 -10.83 17.02
C VAL A 462 -2.19 -9.90 15.94
N PHE A 463 -1.94 -10.26 14.68
CA PHE A 463 -2.25 -9.46 13.50
C PHE A 463 -2.96 -10.29 12.42
N HIS A 464 -3.70 -9.63 11.55
CA HIS A 464 -4.25 -10.25 10.33
C HIS A 464 -3.18 -10.48 9.28
N ALA A 465 -3.43 -11.44 8.41
CA ALA A 465 -2.72 -11.52 7.13
C ALA A 465 -2.86 -10.25 6.26
N GLY A 466 -3.98 -9.52 6.31
CA GLY A 466 -4.17 -8.28 5.53
C GLY A 466 -3.21 -7.12 5.91
N LEU A 467 -2.64 -7.16 7.12
CA LEU A 467 -1.63 -6.19 7.57
C LEU A 467 -0.20 -6.71 7.37
N LEU A 468 -0.04 -7.92 6.86
CA LEU A 468 1.25 -8.58 6.66
C LEU A 468 1.58 -8.60 5.18
N SER A 469 2.84 -8.41 4.85
CA SER A 469 3.36 -8.70 3.50
C SER A 469 4.62 -9.56 3.59
N PRO A 470 4.90 -10.43 2.60
CA PRO A 470 6.04 -11.32 2.68
C PRO A 470 7.36 -10.53 2.67
N TYR A 471 8.26 -10.87 3.59
CA TYR A 471 9.64 -10.41 3.54
C TYR A 471 10.41 -11.22 2.50
N LYS A 472 11.10 -10.54 1.58
CA LYS A 472 11.94 -11.19 0.56
C LYS A 472 13.40 -10.83 0.80
N GLU A 473 14.23 -11.85 0.94
CA GLU A 473 15.68 -11.72 0.97
C GLU A 473 16.23 -12.57 -0.17
N THR A 474 17.00 -11.96 -1.05
CA THR A 474 17.54 -12.64 -2.22
C THR A 474 19.05 -12.69 -2.15
N ASN A 475 19.62 -13.85 -2.50
CA ASN A 475 21.07 -14.02 -2.60
C ASN A 475 21.70 -13.02 -3.57
N VAL A 476 20.92 -12.53 -4.55
CA VAL A 476 21.36 -11.53 -5.53
C VAL A 476 21.57 -10.17 -4.90
N HIS A 477 20.67 -9.70 -4.02
CA HIS A 477 20.83 -8.45 -3.30
C HIS A 477 21.93 -8.56 -2.24
N GLY A 478 22.00 -9.69 -1.54
CA GLY A 478 22.84 -9.88 -0.36
C GLY A 478 22.05 -9.69 0.94
N PRO A 479 22.70 -9.90 2.10
CA PRO A 479 22.04 -9.80 3.39
C PRO A 479 21.52 -8.38 3.64
N ASN A 480 20.28 -8.27 4.09
CA ASN A 480 19.66 -6.97 4.37
C ASN A 480 20.06 -6.38 5.74
N PHE A 481 20.37 -7.25 6.70
CA PHE A 481 20.80 -6.87 8.04
C PHE A 481 22.06 -7.66 8.36
N LEU A 482 23.12 -6.96 8.73
CA LEU A 482 24.40 -7.58 9.10
C LEU A 482 24.41 -8.04 10.56
N GLU A 483 23.50 -7.51 11.40
CA GLU A 483 23.40 -7.75 12.85
C GLU A 483 24.80 -7.89 13.48
N PRO A 484 25.63 -6.82 13.43
CA PRO A 484 27.01 -6.90 13.86
C PRO A 484 27.09 -7.40 15.32
N PRO A 485 28.12 -8.22 15.64
CA PRO A 485 28.30 -8.76 16.98
C PRO A 485 28.37 -7.61 18.00
N LEU A 486 27.70 -7.80 19.13
CA LEU A 486 27.57 -6.77 20.16
C LEU A 486 28.90 -6.55 20.87
N ASP A 487 29.38 -5.31 20.89
CA ASP A 487 30.54 -4.94 21.67
C ASP A 487 30.20 -4.99 23.16
N ILE A 488 31.01 -5.72 23.93
CA ILE A 488 30.87 -5.79 25.39
C ILE A 488 31.85 -4.78 26.00
N VAL A 489 31.37 -3.57 26.27
CA VAL A 489 32.15 -2.57 27.01
C VAL A 489 31.68 -2.61 28.47
N LYS A 490 32.59 -2.92 29.40
CA LYS A 490 32.32 -3.01 30.85
C LYS A 490 31.14 -3.94 31.24
N GLY A 491 30.95 -5.04 30.51
CA GLY A 491 29.93 -6.06 30.83
C GLY A 491 28.50 -5.71 30.39
N GLN A 492 28.29 -4.61 29.66
CA GLN A 492 27.01 -4.26 29.04
C GLN A 492 27.12 -4.38 27.52
N LYS A 493 26.08 -4.92 26.87
CA LYS A 493 25.97 -5.00 25.41
C LYS A 493 25.73 -3.59 24.87
N GLU A 494 26.70 -3.03 24.16
CA GLU A 494 26.57 -1.73 23.49
C GLU A 494 26.23 -1.93 22.02
N TYR A 495 25.35 -1.06 21.50
CA TYR A 495 24.92 -1.04 20.11
C TYR A 495 25.41 0.26 19.47
N GLU A 496 25.99 0.21 18.27
CA GLU A 496 26.41 1.42 17.55
C GLU A 496 25.18 2.20 17.05
N VAL A 497 25.10 3.49 17.38
CA VAL A 497 24.00 4.36 16.94
C VAL A 497 24.22 4.77 15.49
N GLU A 498 23.24 4.48 14.62
CA GLU A 498 23.25 4.92 13.23
C GLU A 498 22.70 6.34 13.10
N ALA A 499 21.56 6.62 13.73
CA ALA A 499 20.91 7.92 13.64
C ALA A 499 19.95 8.16 14.82
N ILE A 500 19.76 9.44 15.17
CA ILE A 500 18.68 9.89 16.05
C ILE A 500 17.50 10.29 15.18
N ILE A 501 16.41 9.54 15.26
CA ILE A 501 15.24 9.64 14.37
C ILE A 501 14.25 10.70 14.86
N GLY A 502 14.11 10.84 16.17
CA GLY A 502 13.04 11.66 16.77
C GLY A 502 13.27 11.95 18.25
N HIS A 503 12.52 12.91 18.78
CA HIS A 503 12.58 13.29 20.19
C HIS A 503 11.18 13.55 20.75
N ARG A 504 10.98 13.33 22.06
CA ARG A 504 9.70 13.61 22.75
C ARG A 504 9.78 14.91 23.56
N PRO A 505 9.07 15.99 23.15
CA PRO A 505 9.05 17.23 23.92
C PRO A 505 8.20 17.08 25.19
N LYS A 506 8.61 17.73 26.27
CA LYS A 506 7.95 17.63 27.59
C LYS A 506 6.96 18.77 27.86
N ARG A 507 7.09 19.90 27.16
CA ARG A 507 6.24 21.12 27.11
C ARG A 507 6.94 22.16 26.21
N LYS A 508 6.27 23.26 25.83
CA LYS A 508 6.94 24.40 25.17
C LYS A 508 8.14 24.84 26.03
N ASN A 509 9.33 24.96 25.42
CA ASN A 509 10.60 25.40 26.03
C ASN A 509 11.26 24.44 27.05
N GLN A 510 11.07 23.12 26.94
CA GLN A 510 11.87 22.15 27.71
C GLN A 510 12.62 21.16 26.82
N LEU A 511 13.86 20.86 27.21
CA LEU A 511 14.70 19.84 26.58
C LEU A 511 13.99 18.46 26.52
N PRO A 512 14.09 17.74 25.39
CA PRO A 512 13.46 16.43 25.25
C PRO A 512 13.99 15.42 26.27
N LYS A 513 13.08 14.63 26.85
CA LYS A 513 13.43 13.63 27.88
C LYS A 513 13.99 12.34 27.28
N GLU A 514 13.53 12.00 26.07
CA GLU A 514 13.84 10.76 25.38
C GLU A 514 14.02 11.01 23.87
N TYR A 515 14.95 10.29 23.27
CA TYR A 515 15.30 10.33 21.86
C TYR A 515 15.14 8.92 21.27
N LEU A 516 14.57 8.83 20.07
CA LEU A 516 14.40 7.58 19.33
C LEU A 516 15.65 7.31 18.50
N ILE A 517 16.25 6.14 18.69
CA ILE A 517 17.54 5.78 18.14
C ILE A 517 17.38 4.65 17.12
N SER A 518 18.01 4.81 15.95
CA SER A 518 18.30 3.74 14.99
C SER A 518 19.65 3.11 15.31
N TRP A 519 19.73 1.78 15.28
CA TRP A 519 20.97 1.04 15.52
C TRP A 519 21.56 0.54 14.21
N LYS A 520 22.87 0.71 14.05
CA LYS A 520 23.56 0.35 12.81
C LYS A 520 23.51 -1.15 12.56
N GLY A 521 23.02 -1.53 11.39
CA GLY A 521 22.93 -2.93 10.97
C GLY A 521 21.76 -3.73 11.56
N TYR A 522 20.90 -3.10 12.36
CA TYR A 522 19.66 -3.68 12.89
C TYR A 522 18.44 -3.11 12.17
N ASN A 523 17.34 -3.86 12.19
CA ASN A 523 16.10 -3.42 11.56
C ASN A 523 15.33 -2.42 12.44
N SER A 524 14.37 -1.71 11.83
CA SER A 524 13.58 -0.66 12.48
C SER A 524 12.80 -1.11 13.72
N SER A 525 12.51 -2.41 13.84
CA SER A 525 11.84 -2.94 15.04
C SER A 525 12.69 -2.82 16.30
N HIS A 526 14.02 -2.74 16.18
CA HIS A 526 14.97 -2.59 17.28
C HIS A 526 15.13 -1.13 17.76
N ASN A 527 14.50 -0.17 17.07
CA ASN A 527 14.62 1.25 17.41
C ASN A 527 14.12 1.52 18.84
N GLN A 528 14.93 2.20 19.64
CA GLN A 528 14.68 2.35 21.07
C GLN A 528 14.63 3.82 21.49
N TRP A 529 13.72 4.13 22.43
CA TRP A 529 13.72 5.41 23.14
C TRP A 529 14.74 5.37 24.29
N LEU A 530 15.78 6.19 24.22
CA LEU A 530 16.76 6.35 25.29
C LEU A 530 16.76 7.76 25.86
N LYS A 531 17.14 7.87 27.13
CA LYS A 531 17.42 9.16 27.79
C LYS A 531 18.80 9.66 27.36
N PRO A 532 19.08 10.98 27.45
CA PRO A 532 20.40 11.54 27.16
C PRO A 532 21.57 10.82 27.85
N ALA A 533 21.35 10.32 29.07
CA ALA A 533 22.37 9.59 29.83
C ALA A 533 22.81 8.26 29.17
N GLY A 534 22.00 7.69 28.27
CA GLY A 534 22.31 6.48 27.49
C GLY A 534 22.98 6.77 26.15
N LEU A 535 23.18 8.04 25.78
CA LEU A 535 23.83 8.48 24.53
C LEU A 535 25.29 8.92 24.75
N LYS A 536 25.89 8.55 25.88
CA LYS A 536 27.25 9.00 26.26
C LYS A 536 28.32 8.63 25.24
N HIS A 537 28.18 7.49 24.57
CA HIS A 537 29.12 6.99 23.56
C HIS A 537 28.79 7.47 22.13
N SER A 538 27.71 8.23 21.94
CA SER A 538 27.27 8.81 20.66
C SER A 538 27.02 10.32 20.78
N MET A 539 27.88 10.99 21.57
CA MET A 539 27.71 12.39 21.93
C MET A 539 27.80 13.35 20.74
N GLU A 540 28.60 13.02 19.73
CA GLU A 540 28.73 13.82 18.49
C GLU A 540 27.39 13.86 17.72
N LEU A 541 26.82 12.70 17.40
CA LEU A 541 25.50 12.59 16.76
C LEU A 541 24.39 13.26 17.58
N TYR A 542 24.47 13.14 18.91
CA TYR A 542 23.54 13.81 19.82
C TYR A 542 23.62 15.34 19.75
N LEU A 543 24.83 15.90 19.73
CA LEU A 543 25.04 17.35 19.64
C LEU A 543 24.62 17.89 18.27
N GLU A 544 25.00 17.22 17.18
CA GLU A 544 24.58 17.58 15.82
C GLU A 544 23.05 17.59 15.69
N TYR A 545 22.38 16.57 16.22
CA TYR A 545 20.93 16.49 16.21
C TYR A 545 20.27 17.64 17.01
N LYS A 546 20.83 18.02 18.17
CA LYS A 546 20.33 19.16 18.96
C LYS A 546 20.45 20.48 18.21
N ILE A 547 21.58 20.70 17.53
CA ILE A 547 21.81 21.91 16.72
C ILE A 547 20.80 21.95 15.57
N ALA A 548 20.65 20.86 14.82
CA ALA A 548 19.74 20.78 13.68
C ALA A 548 18.26 21.02 14.04
N HIS A 549 17.87 20.69 15.29
CA HIS A 549 16.49 20.80 15.77
C HIS A 549 16.26 21.97 16.74
N ASN A 550 17.23 22.88 16.90
CA ASN A 550 17.17 24.02 17.82
C ASN A 550 16.80 23.64 19.26
N LEU A 551 17.35 22.52 19.75
CA LEU A 551 17.13 21.99 21.10
C LEU A 551 18.22 22.49 22.04
N HIS A 552 18.25 23.80 22.29
CA HIS A 552 19.19 24.44 23.22
C HIS A 552 18.65 24.43 24.66
#